data_AF-A0A3G2S7J6-F1
#
_entry.id   AF-A0A3G2S7J6-F1
#
_cell.length_a   1.000
_cell.length_b   1.000
_cell.length_c   1.000
_cell.angle_alpha   90.00
_cell.angle_beta   90.00
_cell.angle_gamma   90.00
#
_symmetry.space_group_name_H-M   'P 1'
#
loop_
_entity.id
_entity.type
_entity.pdbx_description
1 polymer ?
#
loop_
_entity_poly.entity_id
_entity_poly.type
_entity_poly.pdbx_seq_one_letter_code
_entity_poly.pdbx_strand_id
1 'polypeptide(L)'
;MRRAAWRPSLRRLSTLSYRAAAADCVREVPTPLLFVAAPAWSGTPPARELYKPWLEPLATRGFSVMLLDLAPEVPPGTSVLAAMEREMSATLAKPPQGGPPPPFPPALIARGAACVVAEAYASSFPLTALQLVDPPISMQRATQRYPSLFPSALPEFTFEAQFPVRVAWTQPELAWHAEHGVPWYEVHRIEHEREDAAGECLDRYEWASFDEGLDDTIRWLEDEAGFALRLDAPETPTPTRTESVRDETAAPAVPAGTVPAWFSAGHYAFATDGSKKRPIILDERDLQERFIRGSGPGGQAINKLSTNVELVHIPTHTRVTCQHTRSRQQNREIARRLMSQRLEWLIKQSWHPRAGVSVLQARIDKIRQRKYHKRKKQHRSVVT
;
A
#
# COMPACT_ATOMS: atom_id res chain seq x y z
N MET A 1 -26.97 -47.58 -16.70
CA MET A 1 -26.48 -47.11 -15.38
C MET A 1 -24.95 -47.22 -15.32
N ARG A 2 -24.23 -46.11 -15.42
CA ARG A 2 -22.90 -45.94 -14.79
C ARG A 2 -22.83 -44.51 -14.28
N ARG A 3 -22.78 -44.39 -12.95
CA ARG A 3 -22.90 -43.14 -12.19
C ARG A 3 -21.78 -42.18 -12.59
N ALA A 4 -22.17 -40.94 -12.88
CA ALA A 4 -21.26 -39.82 -13.08
C ALA A 4 -20.33 -39.71 -11.87
N ALA A 5 -19.02 -39.74 -12.13
CA ALA A 5 -18.00 -39.53 -11.11
C ALA A 5 -18.21 -38.14 -10.50
N TRP A 6 -18.39 -38.14 -9.18
CA TRP A 6 -18.56 -36.98 -8.34
C TRP A 6 -17.32 -36.08 -8.50
N ARG A 7 -17.44 -34.95 -9.21
CA ARG A 7 -16.41 -33.92 -9.23
C ARG A 7 -16.41 -33.27 -7.84
N PRO A 8 -15.31 -33.28 -7.08
CA PRO A 8 -15.25 -32.44 -5.90
C PRO A 8 -15.31 -31.00 -6.41
N SER A 9 -16.36 -30.28 -6.01
CA SER A 9 -16.45 -28.85 -6.22
C SER A 9 -15.21 -28.21 -5.56
N LEU A 10 -14.24 -27.77 -6.37
CA LEU A 10 -13.11 -26.95 -5.94
C LEU A 10 -13.70 -25.67 -5.32
N ARG A 11 -13.82 -25.68 -3.99
CA ARG A 11 -14.18 -24.52 -3.18
C ARG A 11 -13.07 -23.47 -3.37
N ARG A 12 -13.49 -22.21 -3.40
CA ARG A 12 -12.70 -20.96 -3.52
C ARG A 12 -11.21 -21.13 -3.25
N LEU A 13 -10.38 -20.77 -4.23
CA LEU A 13 -8.92 -20.85 -4.20
C LEU A 13 -8.30 -19.88 -3.18
N SER A 14 -8.51 -18.57 -3.36
CA SER A 14 -8.12 -17.58 -2.35
C SER A 14 -9.32 -17.10 -1.53
N THR A 15 -9.09 -16.76 -0.27
CA THR A 15 -10.14 -16.22 0.61
C THR A 15 -9.77 -14.85 1.14
N LEU A 16 -10.77 -13.96 1.16
CA LEU A 16 -10.66 -12.62 1.73
C LEU A 16 -11.73 -12.50 2.81
N SER A 17 -11.29 -12.25 4.04
CA SER A 17 -12.16 -11.96 5.16
C SER A 17 -11.92 -10.54 5.67
N TYR A 18 -12.95 -9.97 6.28
CA TYR A 18 -12.90 -8.61 6.80
C TYR A 18 -13.34 -8.62 8.26
N ARG A 19 -12.64 -7.81 9.04
CA ARG A 19 -12.91 -7.54 10.44
C ARG A 19 -13.00 -6.03 10.59
N ALA A 20 -14.19 -5.53 10.94
CA ALA A 20 -14.39 -4.13 11.23
C ALA A 20 -13.61 -3.71 12.49
N ALA A 21 -13.38 -2.41 12.62
CA ALA A 21 -12.94 -1.81 13.88
C ALA A 21 -13.97 -2.10 15.01
N ALA A 22 -13.54 -2.02 16.26
CA ALA A 22 -14.44 -2.23 17.39
C ALA A 22 -15.52 -1.12 17.44
N ALA A 23 -16.79 -1.47 17.66
CA ALA A 23 -17.90 -0.51 17.58
C ALA A 23 -17.83 0.60 18.65
N ASP A 24 -17.08 0.38 19.72
CA ASP A 24 -16.86 1.26 20.86
C ASP A 24 -15.58 2.10 20.74
N CYS A 25 -14.82 1.95 19.64
CA CYS A 25 -13.61 2.73 19.44
C CYS A 25 -13.92 4.23 19.24
N VAL A 26 -13.05 5.10 19.78
CA VAL A 26 -13.21 6.57 19.71
C VAL A 26 -13.04 7.10 18.28
N ARG A 27 -12.45 6.31 17.38
CA ARG A 27 -12.18 6.66 15.99
C ARG A 27 -12.23 5.44 15.09
N GLU A 28 -12.61 5.64 13.83
CA GLU A 28 -12.44 4.63 12.78
C GLU A 28 -11.39 5.10 11.77
N VAL A 29 -10.39 4.26 11.52
CA VAL A 29 -9.42 4.48 10.46
C VAL A 29 -10.04 4.02 9.14
N PRO A 30 -10.18 4.91 8.15
CA PRO A 30 -10.88 4.56 6.91
C PRO A 30 -10.03 3.74 5.94
N THR A 31 -8.70 3.74 6.11
CA THR A 31 -7.79 2.88 5.34
C THR A 31 -7.66 1.52 6.04
N PRO A 32 -8.05 0.40 5.39
CA PRO A 32 -7.92 -0.90 6.00
C PRO A 32 -6.46 -1.38 6.03
N LEU A 33 -6.14 -2.18 7.03
CA LEU A 33 -4.90 -2.96 7.06
C LEU A 33 -5.13 -4.27 6.30
N LEU A 34 -4.32 -4.54 5.29
CA LEU A 34 -4.34 -5.78 4.52
C LEU A 34 -3.21 -6.69 5.00
N PHE A 35 -3.57 -7.81 5.62
CA PHE A 35 -2.63 -8.88 5.94
C PHE A 35 -2.68 -9.97 4.88
N VAL A 36 -1.51 -10.36 4.38
CA VAL A 36 -1.39 -11.40 3.34
C VAL A 36 -0.71 -12.63 3.93
N ALA A 37 -1.27 -13.80 3.64
CA ALA A 37 -0.67 -15.11 3.85
C ALA A 37 -0.83 -15.98 2.59
N ALA A 38 0.04 -16.98 2.43
CA ALA A 38 -0.06 -17.96 1.34
C ALA A 38 0.07 -19.41 1.84
N PRO A 39 -0.84 -19.88 2.73
CA PRO A 39 -0.63 -21.08 3.55
C PRO A 39 -0.28 -22.34 2.76
N ALA A 40 -0.96 -22.55 1.64
CA ALA A 40 -0.77 -23.73 0.78
C ALA A 40 0.63 -23.80 0.14
N TRP A 41 1.35 -22.68 0.10
CA TRP A 41 2.63 -22.57 -0.60
C TRP A 41 3.81 -22.24 0.32
N SER A 42 3.58 -21.44 1.37
CA SER A 42 4.60 -21.08 2.36
C SER A 42 4.66 -22.05 3.54
N GLY A 43 3.66 -22.93 3.71
CA GLY A 43 3.54 -23.79 4.90
C GLY A 43 3.21 -23.02 6.18
N THR A 44 2.87 -21.74 6.08
CA THR A 44 2.45 -20.92 7.21
C THR A 44 0.98 -21.18 7.54
N PRO A 45 0.53 -20.90 8.78
CA PRO A 45 -0.89 -20.89 9.10
C PRO A 45 -1.68 -19.89 8.23
N PRO A 46 -3.02 -20.03 8.13
CA PRO A 46 -3.90 -19.01 7.56
C PRO A 46 -3.70 -17.65 8.22
N ALA A 47 -3.96 -16.57 7.48
CA ALA A 47 -3.78 -15.19 7.92
C ALA A 47 -4.47 -14.92 9.26
N ARG A 48 -5.68 -15.47 9.47
CA ARG A 48 -6.41 -15.33 10.73
C ARG A 48 -5.65 -15.86 11.95
N GLU A 49 -4.94 -16.97 11.78
CA GLU A 49 -4.15 -17.59 12.84
C GLU A 49 -2.78 -16.93 12.98
N LEU A 50 -2.13 -16.65 11.85
CA LEU A 50 -0.80 -16.03 11.78
C LEU A 50 -0.78 -14.65 12.42
N TYR A 51 -1.82 -13.83 12.20
CA TYR A 51 -1.92 -12.46 12.71
C TYR A 51 -2.82 -12.34 13.95
N LYS A 52 -3.27 -13.47 14.53
CA LYS A 52 -4.22 -13.51 15.65
C LYS A 52 -3.86 -12.53 16.80
N PRO A 53 -2.59 -12.44 17.25
CA PRO A 53 -2.23 -11.55 18.37
C PRO A 53 -2.43 -10.07 18.05
N TRP A 54 -2.44 -9.70 16.76
CA TRP A 54 -2.57 -8.32 16.31
C TRP A 54 -4.03 -7.90 16.07
N LEU A 55 -4.93 -8.85 15.78
CA LEU A 55 -6.29 -8.51 15.31
C LEU A 55 -7.14 -7.78 16.37
N GLU A 56 -7.10 -8.22 17.62
CA GLU A 56 -7.88 -7.60 18.70
C GLU A 56 -7.36 -6.19 19.03
N PRO A 57 -6.05 -6.01 19.31
CA PRO A 57 -5.53 -4.69 19.63
C PRO A 57 -5.74 -3.68 18.50
N LEU A 58 -5.54 -4.08 17.24
CA LEU A 58 -5.77 -3.20 16.09
C LEU A 58 -7.25 -2.79 15.98
N ALA A 59 -8.19 -3.71 16.18
CA ALA A 59 -9.62 -3.39 16.15
C ALA A 59 -9.99 -2.39 17.25
N THR A 60 -9.48 -2.57 18.48
CA THR A 60 -9.73 -1.63 19.59
C THR A 60 -9.14 -0.24 19.36
N ARG A 61 -8.08 -0.14 18.53
CA ARG A 61 -7.45 1.12 18.14
C ARG A 61 -8.12 1.81 16.94
N GLY A 62 -9.18 1.22 16.40
CA GLY A 62 -9.97 1.79 15.30
C GLY A 62 -9.56 1.30 13.91
N PHE A 63 -8.67 0.31 13.78
CA PHE A 63 -8.28 -0.22 12.49
C PHE A 63 -9.25 -1.30 12.01
N SER A 64 -9.72 -1.14 10.77
CA SER A 64 -10.36 -2.25 10.06
C SER A 64 -9.29 -3.13 9.38
N VAL A 65 -9.53 -4.43 9.36
CA VAL A 65 -8.55 -5.42 8.93
C VAL A 65 -9.13 -6.32 7.84
N MET A 66 -8.37 -6.47 6.76
CA MET A 66 -8.59 -7.46 5.70
C MET A 66 -7.55 -8.57 5.82
N LEU A 67 -8.00 -9.81 5.82
CA LEU A 67 -7.14 -10.99 5.87
C LEU A 67 -7.27 -11.74 4.56
N LEU A 68 -6.17 -11.84 3.83
CA LEU A 68 -6.08 -12.49 2.54
C LEU A 68 -5.24 -13.77 2.65
N ASP A 69 -5.89 -14.91 2.42
CA ASP A 69 -5.26 -16.20 2.24
C ASP A 69 -5.17 -16.50 0.74
N LEU A 70 -3.96 -16.40 0.18
CA LEU A 70 -3.68 -16.67 -1.22
C LEU A 70 -3.44 -18.16 -1.46
N ALA A 71 -4.19 -18.74 -2.39
CA ALA A 71 -3.88 -20.05 -2.93
C ALA A 71 -4.35 -20.15 -4.40
N PRO A 72 -3.74 -19.39 -5.32
CA PRO A 72 -4.11 -19.45 -6.74
C PRO A 72 -3.86 -20.84 -7.33
N GLU A 73 -4.70 -21.22 -8.28
CA GLU A 73 -4.34 -22.27 -9.25
C GLU A 73 -3.27 -21.72 -10.19
N VAL A 74 -2.15 -22.43 -10.30
CA VAL A 74 -1.05 -22.06 -11.21
C VAL A 74 -1.02 -23.06 -12.37
N PRO A 75 -1.48 -22.68 -13.57
CA PRO A 75 -1.38 -23.54 -14.73
C PRO A 75 0.09 -23.84 -15.07
N PRO A 76 0.39 -25.04 -15.63
CA PRO A 76 1.73 -25.37 -16.07
C PRO A 76 2.29 -24.30 -17.02
N GLY A 77 3.54 -23.88 -16.78
CA GLY A 77 4.22 -22.86 -17.59
C GLY A 77 3.89 -21.40 -17.24
N THR A 78 3.05 -21.15 -16.22
CA THR A 78 2.78 -19.80 -15.71
C THR A 78 3.71 -19.47 -14.55
N SER A 79 4.21 -18.22 -14.49
CA SER A 79 4.94 -17.74 -13.32
C SER A 79 4.04 -17.76 -12.07
N VAL A 80 4.48 -18.44 -11.01
CA VAL A 80 3.76 -18.52 -9.73
C VAL A 80 3.52 -17.11 -9.17
N LEU A 81 4.55 -16.25 -9.21
CA LEU A 81 4.45 -14.89 -8.71
C LEU A 81 3.40 -14.07 -9.48
N ALA A 82 3.36 -14.19 -10.81
CA ALA A 82 2.36 -13.50 -11.62
C ALA A 82 0.94 -14.03 -11.37
N ALA A 83 0.80 -15.34 -11.11
CA ALA A 83 -0.48 -15.94 -10.75
C ALA A 83 -0.97 -15.44 -9.38
N MET A 84 -0.07 -15.36 -8.39
CA MET A 84 -0.35 -14.82 -7.06
C MET A 84 -0.73 -13.34 -7.10
N GLU A 85 0.02 -12.51 -7.80
CA GLU A 85 -0.29 -11.09 -7.97
C GLU A 85 -1.66 -10.90 -8.63
N ARG A 86 -1.94 -11.64 -9.71
CA ARG A 86 -3.22 -11.59 -10.42
C ARG A 86 -4.38 -12.00 -9.51
N GLU A 87 -4.22 -13.09 -8.76
CA GLU A 87 -5.25 -13.61 -7.86
C GLU A 87 -5.50 -12.66 -6.68
N MET A 88 -4.44 -12.12 -6.08
CA MET A 88 -4.53 -11.07 -5.05
C MET A 88 -5.33 -9.87 -5.56
N SER A 89 -4.95 -9.36 -6.73
CA SER A 89 -5.62 -8.22 -7.36
C SER A 89 -7.08 -8.51 -7.69
N ALA A 90 -7.38 -9.69 -8.23
CA ALA A 90 -8.74 -10.11 -8.55
C ALA A 90 -9.60 -10.32 -7.30
N THR A 91 -8.99 -10.73 -6.19
CA THR A 91 -9.67 -10.94 -4.91
C THR A 91 -9.96 -9.61 -4.23
N LEU A 92 -8.99 -8.68 -4.20
CA LEU A 92 -9.16 -7.34 -3.64
C LEU A 92 -10.11 -6.45 -4.45
N ALA A 93 -10.28 -6.73 -5.74
CA ALA A 93 -11.27 -6.05 -6.58
C ALA A 93 -12.73 -6.43 -6.21
N LYS A 94 -12.93 -7.48 -5.41
CA LYS A 94 -14.26 -7.89 -4.93
C LYS A 94 -14.47 -7.31 -3.53
N PRO A 95 -15.70 -6.88 -3.20
CA PRO A 95 -16.00 -6.43 -1.86
C PRO A 95 -15.76 -7.57 -0.85
N PRO A 96 -15.17 -7.28 0.32
CA PRO A 96 -15.02 -8.29 1.36
C PRO A 96 -16.38 -8.80 1.83
N GLN A 97 -16.43 -10.05 2.29
CA GLN A 97 -17.68 -10.60 2.83
C GLN A 97 -18.06 -9.84 4.10
N GLY A 98 -19.23 -9.20 4.10
CA GLY A 98 -19.79 -8.54 5.28
C GLY A 98 -19.42 -7.06 5.45
N GLY A 99 -18.85 -6.38 4.45
CA GLY A 99 -18.56 -4.95 4.53
C GLY A 99 -18.51 -4.24 3.18
N PRO A 100 -18.65 -2.89 3.15
CA PRO A 100 -18.43 -2.11 1.94
C PRO A 100 -16.97 -2.24 1.48
N PRO A 101 -16.68 -2.10 0.17
CA PRO A 101 -15.31 -2.05 -0.33
C PRO A 101 -14.58 -0.88 0.33
N PRO A 102 -13.30 -1.07 0.74
CA PRO A 102 -12.57 -0.02 1.42
C PRO A 102 -12.36 1.19 0.48
N PRO A 103 -12.48 2.42 1.01
CA PRO A 103 -12.41 3.64 0.22
C PRO A 103 -11.00 3.96 -0.30
N PHE A 104 -9.97 3.38 0.31
CA PHE A 104 -8.57 3.71 0.05
C PHE A 104 -7.73 2.47 -0.24
N PRO A 105 -6.61 2.62 -0.99
CA PRO A 105 -5.60 1.58 -1.09
C PRO A 105 -5.17 1.12 0.31
N PRO A 106 -5.08 -0.19 0.57
CA PRO A 106 -4.78 -0.68 1.91
C PRO A 106 -3.36 -0.27 2.35
N ALA A 107 -3.12 -0.29 3.66
CA ALA A 107 -1.77 -0.48 4.18
C ALA A 107 -1.51 -1.99 4.25
N LEU A 108 -0.52 -2.47 3.49
CA LEU A 108 -0.25 -3.89 3.33
C LEU A 108 0.83 -4.32 4.32
N ILE A 109 0.54 -5.37 5.08
CA ILE A 109 1.49 -6.04 5.97
C ILE A 109 1.63 -7.49 5.52
N ALA A 110 2.86 -7.90 5.21
CA ALA A 110 3.18 -9.26 4.79
C ALA A 110 4.34 -9.81 5.62
N ARG A 111 4.39 -11.14 5.73
CA ARG A 111 5.43 -11.85 6.46
C ARG A 111 6.07 -12.97 5.64
N GLY A 112 7.37 -13.16 5.80
CA GLY A 112 8.09 -14.29 5.21
C GLY A 112 7.98 -14.28 3.68
N ALA A 113 7.73 -15.46 3.09
CA ALA A 113 7.62 -15.59 1.64
C ALA A 113 6.51 -14.74 0.99
N ALA A 114 5.46 -14.37 1.74
CA ALA A 114 4.39 -13.51 1.25
C ALA A 114 4.88 -12.07 0.94
N CYS A 115 6.01 -11.64 1.51
CA CYS A 115 6.63 -10.35 1.22
C CYS A 115 6.96 -10.18 -0.26
N VAL A 116 7.41 -11.24 -0.93
CA VAL A 116 7.71 -11.22 -2.38
C VAL A 116 6.45 -10.90 -3.20
N VAL A 117 5.30 -11.47 -2.80
CA VAL A 117 4.02 -11.20 -3.45
C VAL A 117 3.55 -9.77 -3.15
N ALA A 118 3.77 -9.30 -1.92
CA ALA A 118 3.45 -7.94 -1.51
C ALA A 118 4.24 -6.89 -2.29
N GLU A 119 5.54 -7.11 -2.50
CA GLU A 119 6.40 -6.25 -3.32
C GLU A 119 6.00 -6.28 -4.80
N ALA A 120 5.70 -7.47 -5.33
CA ALA A 120 5.17 -7.59 -6.70
C ALA A 120 3.87 -6.80 -6.86
N TYR A 121 2.93 -6.95 -5.92
CA TYR A 121 1.70 -6.18 -5.88
C TYR A 121 1.99 -4.67 -5.78
N ALA A 122 2.85 -4.24 -4.87
CA ALA A 122 3.23 -2.83 -4.68
C ALA A 122 3.86 -2.19 -5.94
N SER A 123 4.50 -2.99 -6.80
CA SER A 123 5.08 -2.52 -8.07
C SER A 123 4.03 -2.21 -9.16
N SER A 124 2.85 -2.80 -9.04
CA SER A 124 1.76 -2.72 -10.02
C SER A 124 0.54 -1.96 -9.50
N PHE A 125 0.32 -2.00 -8.19
CA PHE A 125 -0.86 -1.49 -7.51
C PHE A 125 -0.45 -0.56 -6.37
N PRO A 126 -1.24 0.48 -6.12
CA PRO A 126 -0.91 1.42 -5.08
C PRO A 126 -1.20 0.87 -3.69
N LEU A 127 -0.42 1.35 -2.73
CA LEU A 127 -0.60 1.12 -1.31
C LEU A 127 -0.57 2.45 -0.56
N THR A 128 -1.19 2.48 0.61
CA THR A 128 -1.06 3.61 1.55
C THR A 128 0.22 3.48 2.37
N ALA A 129 0.58 2.25 2.73
CA ALA A 129 1.84 1.92 3.37
C ALA A 129 2.17 0.45 3.11
N LEU A 130 3.45 0.07 3.26
CA LEU A 130 3.92 -1.30 3.11
C LEU A 130 4.82 -1.68 4.28
N GLN A 131 4.49 -2.76 4.98
CA GLN A 131 5.37 -3.35 5.99
C GLN A 131 5.72 -4.78 5.59
N LEU A 132 7.02 -5.06 5.57
CA LEU A 132 7.57 -6.36 5.29
C LEU A 132 8.21 -6.90 6.57
N VAL A 133 7.72 -8.03 7.06
CA VAL A 133 8.24 -8.69 8.26
C VAL A 133 8.94 -9.97 7.86
N ASP A 134 10.18 -10.16 8.29
CA ASP A 134 11.01 -11.32 7.92
C ASP A 134 11.06 -11.54 6.37
N PRO A 135 11.22 -10.51 5.51
CA PRO A 135 11.21 -10.71 4.06
C PRO A 135 12.43 -11.51 3.60
N PRO A 136 12.37 -12.28 2.50
CA PRO A 136 13.56 -12.86 1.92
C PRO A 136 14.58 -11.76 1.55
N ILE A 137 15.82 -11.97 1.97
CA ILE A 137 16.93 -11.01 1.77
C ILE A 137 17.16 -10.63 0.30
N SER A 138 16.91 -11.57 -0.61
CA SER A 138 16.97 -11.34 -2.05
C SER A 138 16.02 -12.28 -2.79
N MET A 139 15.69 -11.93 -4.02
CA MET A 139 14.88 -12.78 -4.90
C MET A 139 15.54 -14.13 -5.20
N GLN A 140 16.88 -14.14 -5.28
CA GLN A 140 17.66 -15.37 -5.42
C GLN A 140 17.51 -16.26 -4.17
N ARG A 141 17.61 -15.69 -2.97
CA ARG A 141 17.41 -16.45 -1.72
C ARG A 141 15.97 -16.87 -1.52
N ALA A 142 14.99 -16.08 -1.97
CA ALA A 142 13.59 -16.49 -1.96
C ALA A 142 13.39 -17.79 -2.76
N THR A 143 14.01 -17.87 -3.94
CA THR A 143 14.00 -19.07 -4.81
C THR A 143 14.66 -20.27 -4.12
N GLN A 144 15.77 -20.05 -3.41
CA GLN A 144 16.49 -21.12 -2.69
C GLN A 144 15.74 -21.60 -1.44
N ARG A 145 15.15 -20.68 -0.67
CA ARG A 145 14.47 -20.97 0.60
C ARG A 145 13.07 -21.54 0.39
N TYR A 146 12.38 -21.11 -0.65
CA TYR A 146 11.02 -21.53 -0.97
C TYR A 146 10.93 -22.10 -2.39
N PRO A 147 11.66 -23.19 -2.72
CA PRO A 147 11.75 -23.71 -4.09
C PRO A 147 10.41 -24.26 -4.60
N SER A 148 9.52 -24.70 -3.71
CA SER A 148 8.15 -25.10 -4.05
C SER A 148 7.27 -23.93 -4.48
N LEU A 149 7.48 -22.76 -3.87
CA LEU A 149 6.71 -21.54 -4.12
C LEU A 149 7.32 -20.71 -5.26
N PHE A 150 8.64 -20.66 -5.36
CA PHE A 150 9.38 -19.92 -6.37
C PHE A 150 10.33 -20.87 -7.10
N PRO A 151 9.84 -21.65 -8.08
CA PRO A 151 10.63 -22.68 -8.76
C PRO A 151 11.64 -22.12 -9.76
N SER A 152 11.53 -20.84 -10.12
CA SER A 152 12.38 -20.17 -11.09
C SER A 152 12.87 -18.85 -10.54
N ALA A 153 14.01 -18.37 -11.04
CA ALA A 153 14.55 -17.07 -10.69
C ALA A 153 13.50 -15.96 -10.84
N LEU A 154 13.33 -15.17 -9.78
CA LEU A 154 12.40 -14.05 -9.74
C LEU A 154 13.11 -12.76 -10.17
N PRO A 155 12.40 -11.84 -10.85
CA PRO A 155 12.95 -10.54 -11.21
C PRO A 155 13.16 -9.67 -9.97
N GLU A 156 14.22 -8.87 -9.96
CA GLU A 156 14.40 -7.82 -8.94
C GLU A 156 13.34 -6.72 -9.11
N PHE A 157 12.82 -6.23 -8.00
CA PHE A 157 11.86 -5.13 -8.01
C PHE A 157 12.56 -3.80 -8.25
N THR A 158 12.12 -3.05 -9.26
CA THR A 158 12.67 -1.73 -9.61
C THR A 158 11.61 -0.63 -9.49
N PHE A 159 10.89 -0.58 -8.37
CA PHE A 159 9.94 0.49 -8.10
C PHE A 159 10.44 1.42 -7.00
N GLU A 160 10.15 2.71 -7.15
CA GLU A 160 10.42 3.73 -6.13
C GLU A 160 9.12 3.92 -5.34
N ALA A 161 9.13 3.52 -4.07
CA ALA A 161 7.96 3.64 -3.21
C ALA A 161 7.63 5.12 -2.96
N GLN A 162 6.38 5.50 -3.22
CA GLN A 162 5.86 6.85 -2.94
C GLN A 162 4.98 6.89 -1.68
N PHE A 163 5.09 5.85 -0.87
CA PHE A 163 4.37 5.63 0.38
C PHE A 163 5.35 5.12 1.43
N PRO A 164 5.04 5.27 2.72
CA PRO A 164 5.89 4.77 3.80
C PRO A 164 6.11 3.26 3.68
N VAL A 165 7.38 2.84 3.73
CA VAL A 165 7.79 1.43 3.71
C VAL A 165 8.58 1.15 4.97
N ARG A 166 8.27 0.04 5.63
CA ARG A 166 9.01 -0.45 6.79
C ARG A 166 9.41 -1.90 6.58
N VAL A 167 10.66 -2.21 6.91
CA VAL A 167 11.16 -3.58 6.97
C VAL A 167 11.50 -3.90 8.41
N ALA A 168 10.99 -5.02 8.91
CA ALA A 168 11.25 -5.50 10.25
C ALA A 168 11.73 -6.95 10.24
N TRP A 169 12.63 -7.27 11.16
CA TRP A 169 13.20 -8.60 11.33
C TRP A 169 12.98 -9.10 12.75
N THR A 170 12.48 -10.31 12.88
CA THR A 170 12.38 -10.97 14.18
C THR A 170 13.72 -11.59 14.58
N GLN A 171 14.07 -11.58 15.87
CA GLN A 171 15.31 -12.18 16.38
C GLN A 171 15.48 -13.66 15.99
N PRO A 172 14.43 -14.51 15.99
CA PRO A 172 14.54 -15.88 15.49
C PRO A 172 14.97 -15.97 14.03
N GLU A 173 14.49 -15.06 13.18
CA GLU A 173 14.84 -15.03 11.76
C GLU A 173 16.30 -14.57 11.56
N LEU A 174 16.75 -13.59 12.35
CA LEU A 174 18.15 -13.15 12.34
C LEU A 174 19.10 -14.23 12.83
N ALA A 175 18.72 -14.98 13.88
CA ALA A 175 19.48 -16.14 14.34
C ALA A 175 19.59 -17.21 13.25
N TRP A 176 18.49 -17.51 12.55
CA TRP A 176 18.49 -18.44 11.42
C TRP A 176 19.48 -18.02 10.33
N HIS A 177 19.53 -16.73 9.98
CA HIS A 177 20.49 -16.22 9.00
C HIS A 177 21.95 -16.40 9.42
N ALA A 178 22.25 -16.16 10.70
CA ALA A 178 23.58 -16.37 11.25
C ALA A 178 24.02 -17.84 11.16
N GLU A 179 23.13 -18.77 11.49
CA GLU A 179 23.40 -20.22 11.43
C GLU A 179 23.62 -20.73 10.01
N HIS A 180 22.91 -20.16 9.02
CA HIS A 180 22.98 -20.60 7.62
C HIS A 180 24.07 -19.87 6.82
N GLY A 181 24.97 -19.17 7.50
CA GLY A 181 26.12 -18.50 6.88
C GLY A 181 25.73 -17.47 5.83
N VAL A 182 24.57 -16.82 6.00
CA VAL A 182 24.17 -15.74 5.11
C VAL A 182 25.16 -14.58 5.30
N PRO A 183 25.85 -14.14 4.23
CA PRO A 183 26.84 -13.09 4.37
C PRO A 183 26.19 -11.81 4.91
N TRP A 184 26.90 -11.15 5.83
CA TRP A 184 26.40 -9.94 6.48
C TRP A 184 25.94 -8.88 5.44
N TYR A 185 26.69 -8.68 4.36
CA TYR A 185 26.33 -7.71 3.31
C TYR A 185 25.02 -8.04 2.58
N GLU A 186 24.58 -9.31 2.56
CA GLU A 186 23.28 -9.66 2.03
C GLU A 186 22.19 -9.34 3.05
N VAL A 187 22.38 -9.72 4.31
CA VAL A 187 21.49 -9.33 5.43
C VAL A 187 21.26 -7.81 5.47
N HIS A 188 22.30 -7.05 5.10
CA HIS A 188 22.37 -5.59 5.14
C HIS A 188 22.29 -4.92 3.75
N ARG A 189 21.63 -5.55 2.76
CA ARG A 189 21.61 -5.08 1.34
C ARG A 189 21.16 -3.63 1.14
N ILE A 190 20.30 -3.11 2.02
CA ILE A 190 19.76 -1.74 1.92
C ILE A 190 20.77 -0.70 2.44
N GLU A 191 21.69 -1.12 3.30
CA GLU A 191 22.49 -0.26 4.17
C GLU A 191 23.83 0.12 3.52
N HIS A 192 24.60 -0.83 2.98
CA HIS A 192 26.01 -0.56 2.61
C HIS A 192 26.23 0.52 1.53
N GLU A 193 25.48 0.54 0.42
CA GLU A 193 25.76 1.52 -0.66
C GLU A 193 25.33 2.96 -0.32
N ARG A 194 24.41 3.13 0.65
CA ARG A 194 23.82 4.43 0.99
C ARG A 194 24.29 4.96 2.34
N GLU A 195 24.58 4.10 3.31
CA GLU A 195 25.12 4.49 4.62
C GLU A 195 26.55 5.02 4.52
N ASP A 196 27.40 4.41 3.70
CA ASP A 196 28.77 4.91 3.44
C ASP A 196 28.76 6.34 2.86
N ALA A 197 27.68 6.71 2.15
CA ALA A 197 27.49 8.03 1.57
C ALA A 197 26.77 9.03 2.50
N ALA A 198 25.96 8.55 3.46
CA ALA A 198 25.05 9.36 4.26
C ALA A 198 25.44 9.46 5.76
N GLY A 199 26.25 8.54 6.29
CA GLY A 199 26.69 8.54 7.70
C GLY A 199 25.56 8.31 8.72
N GLU A 200 24.38 7.89 8.29
CA GLU A 200 23.21 7.60 9.10
C GLU A 200 22.78 6.15 8.84
N CYS A 201 22.54 5.37 9.91
CA CYS A 201 22.05 4.00 9.80
C CYS A 201 20.62 4.02 9.22
N LEU A 202 20.39 3.27 8.14
CA LEU A 202 19.05 3.09 7.60
C LEU A 202 18.22 2.29 8.61
N ASP A 203 17.03 2.77 8.95
CA ASP A 203 16.25 2.26 10.09
C ASP A 203 15.89 0.77 9.92
N ARG A 204 16.75 -0.10 10.46
CA ARG A 204 16.47 -1.53 10.64
C ARG A 204 15.71 -1.72 11.94
N TYR A 205 14.50 -2.28 11.83
CA TYR A 205 13.68 -2.58 12.99
C TYR A 205 13.86 -4.04 13.38
N GLU A 206 14.34 -4.26 14.61
CA GLU A 206 14.52 -5.59 15.18
C GLU A 206 13.45 -5.85 16.24
N TRP A 207 12.77 -7.00 16.14
CA TRP A 207 11.74 -7.41 17.07
C TRP A 207 12.16 -8.67 17.81
N ALA A 208 12.05 -8.69 19.13
CA ALA A 208 12.30 -9.91 19.90
C ALA A 208 11.39 -11.06 19.46
N SER A 209 10.12 -10.77 19.20
CA SER A 209 9.16 -11.68 18.57
C SER A 209 8.18 -10.93 17.67
N PHE A 210 7.47 -11.68 16.82
CA PHE A 210 6.42 -11.09 15.97
C PHE A 210 5.32 -10.40 16.78
N ASP A 211 4.94 -10.96 17.92
CA ASP A 211 3.82 -10.47 18.72
C ASP A 211 4.18 -9.17 19.46
N GLU A 212 5.43 -9.06 19.93
CA GLU A 212 5.96 -7.84 20.56
C GLU A 212 6.15 -6.69 19.54
N GLY A 213 6.30 -7.01 18.25
CA GLY A 213 6.38 -6.03 17.17
C GLY A 213 5.10 -5.24 16.89
N LEU A 214 3.98 -5.61 17.54
CA LEU A 214 2.67 -4.98 17.34
C LEU A 214 2.65 -3.50 17.75
N ASP A 215 3.10 -3.17 18.96
CA ASP A 215 3.05 -1.78 19.47
C ASP A 215 3.90 -0.85 18.60
N ASP A 216 5.06 -1.36 18.19
CA ASP A 216 5.95 -0.73 17.24
C ASP A 216 5.30 -0.53 15.88
N THR A 217 4.56 -1.52 15.39
CA THR A 217 3.78 -1.42 14.14
C THR A 217 2.70 -0.36 14.25
N ILE A 218 1.96 -0.32 15.36
CA ILE A 218 0.92 0.69 15.61
C ILE A 218 1.54 2.09 15.63
N ARG A 219 2.64 2.27 16.37
CA ARG A 219 3.35 3.57 16.43
C ARG A 219 3.79 4.02 15.04
N TRP A 220 4.39 3.12 14.25
CA TRP A 220 4.77 3.42 12.87
C TRP A 220 3.56 3.77 12.00
N LEU A 221 2.47 3.01 12.11
CA LEU A 221 1.24 3.31 11.39
C LEU A 221 0.75 4.72 11.73
N GLU A 222 0.73 5.07 13.01
CA GLU A 222 0.25 6.36 13.50
C GLU A 222 1.16 7.52 13.08
N ASP A 223 2.46 7.43 13.36
CA ASP A 223 3.41 8.53 13.23
C ASP A 223 3.90 8.71 11.79
N GLU A 224 4.28 7.62 11.13
CA GLU A 224 4.93 7.65 9.82
C GLU A 224 3.94 7.37 8.69
N ALA A 225 3.11 6.34 8.83
CA ALA A 225 2.10 6.00 7.83
C ALA A 225 0.90 6.97 7.87
N GLY A 226 0.81 7.82 8.90
CA GLY A 226 -0.14 8.91 9.00
C GLY A 226 -1.48 8.55 9.64
N PHE A 227 -1.60 7.36 10.23
CA PHE A 227 -2.81 6.82 10.84
C PHE A 227 -3.03 7.34 12.27
N ALA A 228 -2.48 8.48 12.69
CA ALA A 228 -2.47 8.94 14.09
C ALA A 228 -3.87 9.18 14.70
N LEU A 229 -4.01 8.84 15.99
CA LEU A 229 -5.12 9.24 16.87
C LEU A 229 -5.04 10.76 17.11
N ARG A 230 -6.09 11.51 16.74
CA ARG A 230 -6.26 12.87 17.23
C ARG A 230 -7.08 12.82 18.52
N LEU A 231 -6.46 13.08 19.67
CA LEU A 231 -7.10 13.16 20.99
C LEU A 231 -7.86 14.48 21.24
N ASP A 232 -7.90 15.38 20.26
CA ASP A 232 -8.60 16.65 20.40
C ASP A 232 -10.02 16.53 19.85
N ALA A 233 -10.95 16.15 20.72
CA ALA A 233 -12.38 16.23 20.45
C ALA A 233 -12.85 17.70 20.37
N PRO A 234 -13.55 18.13 19.31
CA PRO A 234 -14.59 19.12 19.41
C PRO A 234 -15.97 18.43 19.43
N GLU A 235 -16.87 19.07 20.17
CA GLU A 235 -18.18 18.65 20.66
C GLU A 235 -19.06 17.83 19.70
N THR A 236 -19.72 16.84 20.30
CA THR A 236 -20.72 15.94 19.74
C THR A 236 -21.90 16.71 19.15
N PRO A 237 -22.27 16.52 17.87
CA PRO A 237 -23.64 16.74 17.45
C PRO A 237 -24.45 15.46 17.70
N THR A 238 -25.49 15.66 18.51
CA THR A 238 -26.57 14.75 18.92
C THR A 238 -27.02 13.76 17.84
N PRO A 239 -27.30 12.49 18.17
CA PRO A 239 -27.80 11.53 17.19
C PRO A 239 -29.27 11.82 16.86
N THR A 240 -29.54 12.19 15.61
CA THR A 240 -30.89 12.15 15.06
C THR A 240 -31.23 10.70 14.70
N ARG A 241 -32.34 10.20 15.25
CA ARG A 241 -32.85 8.84 15.11
C ARG A 241 -33.58 8.64 13.77
N THR A 242 -33.61 7.37 13.33
CA THR A 242 -34.48 6.73 12.30
C THR A 242 -34.07 6.99 10.84
N GLU A 243 -34.01 6.03 9.91
CA GLU A 243 -34.85 4.84 9.69
C GLU A 243 -34.11 3.63 9.10
N SER A 244 -34.70 2.45 9.33
CA SER A 244 -34.40 1.18 8.68
C SER A 244 -34.91 1.14 7.25
N VAL A 245 -34.05 0.81 6.27
CA VAL A 245 -34.49 0.26 4.99
C VAL A 245 -33.60 -0.92 4.61
N ARG A 246 -34.20 -2.12 4.62
CA ARG A 246 -33.78 -3.22 3.76
C ARG A 246 -34.43 -2.96 2.40
N ASP A 247 -33.65 -2.93 1.33
CA ASP A 247 -33.96 -3.79 0.17
C ASP A 247 -32.74 -3.91 -0.77
N GLU A 248 -32.65 -5.09 -1.38
CA GLU A 248 -31.64 -5.50 -2.34
C GLU A 248 -31.87 -4.80 -3.68
N THR A 249 -30.87 -4.09 -4.20
CA THR A 249 -30.67 -3.93 -5.66
C THR A 249 -29.22 -3.53 -5.91
N ALA A 250 -28.64 -4.06 -6.99
CA ALA A 250 -27.27 -3.80 -7.40
C ALA A 250 -26.93 -2.29 -7.36
N ALA A 251 -25.84 -1.93 -6.68
CA ALA A 251 -25.39 -0.55 -6.57
C ALA A 251 -25.27 0.09 -7.97
N PRO A 252 -25.93 1.23 -8.22
CA PRO A 252 -25.76 1.93 -9.48
C PRO A 252 -24.33 2.45 -9.59
N ALA A 253 -23.74 2.37 -10.78
CA ALA A 253 -22.48 3.01 -11.07
C ALA A 253 -22.63 4.52 -10.82
N VAL A 254 -21.97 5.02 -9.78
CA VAL A 254 -21.92 6.46 -9.49
C VAL A 254 -21.40 7.18 -10.77
N PRO A 255 -22.02 8.27 -11.23
CA PRO A 255 -21.63 8.97 -12.47
C PRO A 255 -20.32 9.76 -12.30
N ALA A 256 -19.37 9.59 -13.22
CA ALA A 256 -18.01 10.15 -13.14
C ALA A 256 -18.02 11.64 -12.75
N GLY A 257 -17.31 12.00 -11.68
CA GLY A 257 -17.27 13.37 -11.16
C GLY A 257 -18.15 13.64 -9.92
N THR A 258 -18.78 12.59 -9.35
CA THR A 258 -19.63 12.71 -8.15
C THR A 258 -18.94 12.13 -6.92
N VAL A 259 -18.36 12.96 -6.08
CA VAL A 259 -17.65 12.52 -4.87
C VAL A 259 -18.47 11.49 -4.06
N PRO A 260 -17.89 10.34 -3.64
CA PRO A 260 -18.64 9.30 -2.92
C PRO A 260 -19.29 9.83 -1.64
N ALA A 261 -20.48 9.33 -1.29
CA ALA A 261 -21.28 9.82 -0.15
C ALA A 261 -20.53 9.77 1.21
N TRP A 262 -19.55 8.88 1.36
CA TRP A 262 -18.72 8.74 2.56
C TRP A 262 -17.59 9.79 2.66
N PHE A 263 -17.32 10.55 1.60
CA PHE A 263 -16.37 11.67 1.58
C PHE A 263 -17.05 13.00 2.01
N SER A 264 -18.37 12.99 2.15
CA SER A 264 -19.24 14.17 2.27
C SER A 264 -19.44 14.67 3.70
N ALA A 265 -18.36 14.75 4.48
CA ALA A 265 -18.35 15.56 5.71
C ALA A 265 -17.82 16.99 5.45
N GLY A 266 -17.08 17.21 4.35
CA GLY A 266 -16.50 18.49 3.95
C GLY A 266 -16.98 19.01 2.58
N HIS A 267 -16.60 20.24 2.23
CA HIS A 267 -16.96 20.88 0.94
C HIS A 267 -16.00 20.48 -0.19
N TYR A 268 -16.00 19.21 -0.56
CA TYR A 268 -15.15 18.75 -1.66
C TYR A 268 -15.95 18.63 -2.94
N ALA A 269 -15.47 19.34 -3.97
CA ALA A 269 -16.01 19.26 -5.31
C ALA A 269 -14.86 19.10 -6.31
N PHE A 270 -15.14 18.39 -7.40
CA PHE A 270 -14.26 18.50 -8.56
C PHE A 270 -14.28 19.94 -9.05
N ALA A 271 -13.11 20.44 -9.45
CA ALA A 271 -12.99 21.80 -9.93
C ALA A 271 -13.82 21.95 -11.21
N THR A 272 -14.84 22.81 -11.15
CA THR A 272 -15.79 23.06 -12.25
C THR A 272 -15.14 23.77 -13.44
N ASP A 273 -13.96 24.36 -13.22
CA ASP A 273 -13.16 25.08 -14.21
C ASP A 273 -12.34 24.16 -15.15
N GLY A 274 -12.36 22.83 -14.94
CA GLY A 274 -11.55 21.89 -15.71
C GLY A 274 -10.04 22.01 -15.44
N SER A 275 -9.65 22.63 -14.32
CA SER A 275 -8.26 22.83 -13.91
C SER A 275 -7.55 21.49 -13.71
N LYS A 276 -6.71 21.11 -14.68
CA LYS A 276 -5.76 19.99 -14.51
C LYS A 276 -4.75 20.24 -13.39
N LYS A 277 -4.60 21.48 -12.92
CA LYS A 277 -3.63 21.83 -11.89
C LYS A 277 -4.16 21.49 -10.49
N ARG A 278 -5.42 21.83 -10.19
CA ARG A 278 -6.10 21.62 -8.91
C ARG A 278 -7.45 20.95 -9.19
N PRO A 279 -7.45 19.63 -9.41
CA PRO A 279 -8.65 18.93 -9.87
C PRO A 279 -9.74 18.79 -8.80
N ILE A 280 -9.37 18.81 -7.52
CA ILE A 280 -10.29 18.78 -6.38
C ILE A 280 -10.11 20.03 -5.54
N ILE A 281 -11.24 20.65 -5.18
CA ILE A 281 -11.28 21.73 -4.19
C ILE A 281 -11.06 21.09 -2.83
N LEU A 282 -9.98 21.51 -2.16
CA LEU A 282 -9.65 21.05 -0.81
C LEU A 282 -10.41 21.89 0.22
N ASP A 283 -10.95 21.24 1.25
CA ASP A 283 -11.39 21.93 2.46
C ASP A 283 -10.18 22.17 3.36
N GLU A 284 -9.84 23.43 3.65
CA GLU A 284 -8.67 23.76 4.48
C GLU A 284 -8.83 23.29 5.94
N ARG A 285 -10.07 23.02 6.40
CA ARG A 285 -10.34 22.51 7.75
C ARG A 285 -9.88 21.07 7.92
N ASP A 286 -9.85 20.33 6.82
CA ASP A 286 -9.48 18.93 6.76
C ASP A 286 -7.98 18.73 6.46
N LEU A 287 -7.21 19.81 6.43
CA LEU A 287 -5.78 19.79 6.20
C LEU A 287 -5.02 20.18 7.47
N GLN A 288 -4.11 19.30 7.88
CA GLN A 288 -3.09 19.61 8.86
C GLN A 288 -1.79 19.96 8.13
N GLU A 289 -1.29 21.16 8.40
CA GLU A 289 -0.06 21.69 7.80
C GLU A 289 1.06 21.74 8.84
N ARG A 290 2.22 21.19 8.46
CA ARG A 290 3.45 21.24 9.26
C ARG A 290 4.62 21.73 8.41
N PHE A 291 5.51 22.50 9.03
CA PHE A 291 6.77 22.90 8.43
C PHE A 291 7.90 22.09 9.07
N ILE A 292 8.58 21.30 8.24
CA ILE A 292 9.70 20.45 8.65
C ILE A 292 11.00 21.01 8.07
N ARG A 293 12.13 20.61 8.65
CA ARG A 293 13.45 20.93 8.08
C ARG A 293 13.63 20.12 6.79
N GLY A 294 14.27 20.71 5.80
CA GLY A 294 14.55 20.00 4.56
C GLY A 294 15.69 19.00 4.75
N SER A 295 15.67 17.91 3.99
CA SER A 295 16.78 16.96 3.89
C SER A 295 17.40 17.02 2.49
N GLY A 296 18.68 16.64 2.36
CA GLY A 296 19.38 16.51 1.07
C GLY A 296 20.58 17.43 0.85
N PRO A 297 21.31 17.25 -0.27
CA PRO A 297 22.54 17.97 -0.59
C PRO A 297 22.25 19.42 -0.99
N GLY A 298 22.10 20.28 0.00
CA GLY A 298 22.06 21.70 -0.21
C GLY A 298 22.50 22.43 1.05
N GLY A 299 23.17 23.57 0.86
CA GLY A 299 24.00 24.20 1.89
C GLY A 299 23.26 24.61 3.18
N GLN A 300 23.94 25.37 4.04
CA GLN A 300 23.50 25.71 5.40
C GLN A 300 22.03 26.20 5.53
N ALA A 301 21.45 26.77 4.47
CA ALA A 301 20.07 27.24 4.46
C ALA A 301 19.04 26.11 4.58
N ILE A 302 19.25 24.93 3.98
CA ILE A 302 18.27 23.83 4.00
C ILE A 302 18.18 23.19 5.39
N ASN A 303 19.32 23.07 6.08
CA ASN A 303 19.36 22.49 7.43
C ASN A 303 18.86 23.47 8.51
N LYS A 304 18.88 24.78 8.25
CA LYS A 304 18.47 25.81 9.22
C LYS A 304 17.02 26.29 9.04
N LEU A 305 16.50 26.34 7.81
CA LEU A 305 15.17 26.85 7.54
C LEU A 305 14.14 25.72 7.40
N SER A 306 13.02 25.82 8.12
CA SER A 306 11.85 24.93 7.99
C SER A 306 11.01 25.30 6.76
N THR A 307 11.58 25.12 5.57
CA THR A 307 10.95 25.46 4.28
C THR A 307 10.21 24.28 3.63
N ASN A 308 10.46 23.06 4.09
CA ASN A 308 9.76 21.86 3.63
C ASN A 308 8.36 21.82 4.26
N VAL A 309 7.35 21.62 3.41
CA VAL A 309 5.94 21.60 3.82
C VAL A 309 5.45 20.17 3.82
N GLU A 310 4.96 19.71 4.96
CA GLU A 310 4.20 18.48 5.11
C GLU A 310 2.73 18.83 5.25
N LEU A 311 1.89 18.22 4.41
CA LEU A 311 0.45 18.39 4.42
C LEU A 311 -0.20 17.03 4.62
N VAL A 312 -1.02 16.90 5.66
CA VAL A 312 -1.78 15.69 5.98
C VAL A 312 -3.25 16.01 5.82
N HIS A 313 -3.95 15.23 5.00
CA HIS A 313 -5.40 15.30 4.89
C HIS A 313 -6.03 14.44 5.97
N ILE A 314 -6.70 15.05 6.95
CA ILE A 314 -7.17 14.41 8.18
C ILE A 314 -8.14 13.26 7.87
N PRO A 315 -9.18 13.44 7.02
CA PRO A 315 -10.15 12.37 6.77
C PRO A 315 -9.58 11.16 6.02
N THR A 316 -8.51 11.34 5.23
CA THR A 316 -7.94 10.23 4.44
C THR A 316 -6.55 9.82 4.90
N HIS A 317 -6.03 10.47 5.95
CA HIS A 317 -4.66 10.33 6.44
C HIS A 317 -3.57 10.46 5.35
N THR A 318 -3.91 11.02 4.19
CA THR A 318 -3.00 11.12 3.06
C THR A 318 -1.97 12.20 3.34
N ARG A 319 -0.68 11.82 3.27
CA ARG A 319 0.45 12.73 3.50
C ARG A 319 1.10 13.12 2.19
N VAL A 320 1.45 14.39 2.05
CA VAL A 320 2.23 14.94 0.94
C VAL A 320 3.31 15.84 1.51
N THR A 321 4.56 15.60 1.13
CA THR A 321 5.70 16.46 1.46
C THR A 321 6.16 17.22 0.23
N CYS A 322 6.65 18.46 0.41
CA CYS A 322 7.05 19.32 -0.69
C CYS A 322 8.23 20.23 -0.32
N GLN A 323 9.36 20.03 -1.00
CA GLN A 323 10.59 20.81 -0.88
C GLN A 323 11.10 21.26 -2.28
N HIS A 324 10.22 21.80 -3.12
CA HIS A 324 10.57 22.17 -4.49
C HIS A 324 11.36 23.47 -4.61
N THR A 325 11.13 24.44 -3.73
CA THR A 325 11.78 25.75 -3.78
C THR A 325 12.30 26.16 -2.40
N ARG A 326 13.12 27.23 -2.38
CA ARG A 326 13.58 27.87 -1.14
C ARG A 326 12.49 28.67 -0.41
N SER A 327 11.33 28.87 -1.04
CA SER A 327 10.23 29.67 -0.49
C SER A 327 9.16 28.79 0.14
N ARG A 328 8.92 28.99 1.44
CA ARG A 328 7.89 28.27 2.20
C ARG A 328 6.50 28.45 1.59
N GLN A 329 6.16 29.66 1.13
CA GLN A 329 4.84 29.95 0.56
C GLN A 329 4.63 29.24 -0.79
N GLN A 330 5.66 29.20 -1.63
CA GLN A 330 5.59 28.46 -2.89
C GLN A 330 5.46 26.96 -2.65
N ASN A 331 6.23 26.40 -1.72
CA ASN A 331 6.10 24.99 -1.33
C ASN A 331 4.71 24.69 -0.75
N ARG A 332 4.13 25.61 0.01
CA ARG A 332 2.77 25.51 0.58
C ARG A 332 1.68 25.40 -0.50
N GLU A 333 1.80 26.20 -1.57
CA GLU A 333 0.88 26.13 -2.71
C GLU A 333 1.07 24.87 -3.55
N ILE A 334 2.32 24.43 -3.73
CA ILE A 334 2.64 23.19 -4.45
C ILE A 334 2.14 21.97 -3.67
N ALA A 335 2.31 21.94 -2.35
CA ALA A 335 1.81 20.86 -1.49
C ALA A 335 0.29 20.69 -1.59
N ARG A 336 -0.49 21.78 -1.54
CA ARG A 336 -1.96 21.75 -1.76
C ARG A 336 -2.31 21.25 -3.16
N ARG A 337 -1.56 21.69 -4.17
CA ARG A 337 -1.76 21.22 -5.55
C ARG A 337 -1.54 19.71 -5.66
N LEU A 338 -0.48 19.21 -5.05
CA LEU A 338 -0.15 17.78 -5.01
C LEU A 338 -1.19 17.00 -4.23
N MET A 339 -1.67 17.51 -3.09
CA MET A 339 -2.74 16.90 -2.30
C MET A 339 -4.05 16.80 -3.09
N SER A 340 -4.45 17.88 -3.77
CA SER A 340 -5.62 17.90 -4.67
C SER A 340 -5.53 16.83 -5.76
N GLN A 341 -4.36 16.69 -6.39
CA GLN A 341 -4.11 15.64 -7.39
C GLN A 341 -4.11 14.24 -6.78
N ARG A 342 -3.57 14.08 -5.58
CA ARG A 342 -3.51 12.80 -4.88
C ARG A 342 -4.90 12.32 -4.49
N LEU A 343 -5.73 13.20 -3.92
CA LEU A 343 -7.13 12.91 -3.61
C LEU A 343 -7.93 12.64 -4.89
N GLU A 344 -7.74 13.40 -5.98
CA GLU A 344 -8.44 13.14 -7.24
C GLU A 344 -8.09 11.77 -7.80
N TRP A 345 -6.81 11.42 -7.76
CA TRP A 345 -6.35 10.13 -8.20
C TRP A 345 -6.93 9.02 -7.31
N LEU A 346 -6.94 9.18 -5.98
CA LEU A 346 -7.56 8.23 -5.04
C LEU A 346 -9.05 8.04 -5.31
N ILE A 347 -9.78 9.14 -5.52
CA ILE A 347 -11.20 9.10 -5.88
C ILE A 347 -11.34 8.38 -7.23
N LYS A 348 -10.69 8.81 -8.32
CA LYS A 348 -10.82 8.14 -9.63
C LYS A 348 -10.49 6.64 -9.60
N GLN A 349 -9.54 6.23 -8.76
CA GLN A 349 -9.18 4.83 -8.58
C GLN A 349 -10.30 4.01 -7.93
N SER A 350 -11.07 4.59 -7.01
CA SER A 350 -12.20 3.90 -6.37
C SER A 350 -13.36 3.61 -7.33
N TRP A 351 -13.36 4.22 -8.53
CA TRP A 351 -14.46 4.14 -9.51
C TRP A 351 -14.18 3.11 -10.60
N HIS A 352 -12.91 2.94 -10.95
CA HIS A 352 -12.50 2.07 -12.05
C HIS A 352 -11.22 1.29 -11.69
N PRO A 353 -11.36 0.08 -11.11
CA PRO A 353 -10.23 -0.83 -10.87
C PRO A 353 -9.57 -1.44 -12.14
N ARG A 354 -9.72 -0.86 -13.34
CA ARG A 354 -9.19 -1.44 -14.62
C ARG A 354 -8.06 -0.55 -15.15
N ALA A 355 -6.86 -1.00 -15.52
CA ALA A 355 -6.39 -2.34 -15.89
C ALA A 355 -4.96 -2.52 -15.38
N GLY A 356 -4.58 -3.76 -15.05
CA GLY A 356 -3.25 -4.19 -14.58
C GLY A 356 -2.13 -4.00 -15.60
N VAL A 357 -1.84 -2.76 -15.94
CA VAL A 357 -0.58 -2.33 -16.54
C VAL A 357 0.00 -1.35 -15.54
N SER A 358 1.03 -1.81 -14.82
CA SER A 358 1.83 -0.97 -13.93
C SER A 358 2.09 0.38 -14.61
N VAL A 359 1.88 1.49 -13.90
CA VAL A 359 2.13 2.84 -14.42
C VAL A 359 3.58 2.97 -14.93
N LEU A 360 4.50 2.19 -14.34
CA LEU A 360 5.87 1.99 -14.81
C LEU A 360 5.92 1.24 -16.15
N GLN A 361 5.19 0.14 -16.31
CA GLN A 361 5.10 -0.60 -17.57
C GLN A 361 4.55 0.26 -18.71
N ALA A 362 3.47 1.01 -18.46
CA ALA A 362 2.93 1.97 -19.42
C ALA A 362 3.93 3.08 -19.77
N ARG A 363 4.73 3.56 -18.80
CA ARG A 363 5.83 4.50 -19.05
C ARG A 363 6.97 3.86 -19.86
N ILE A 364 7.37 2.64 -19.53
CA ILE A 364 8.42 1.87 -20.22
C ILE A 364 8.01 1.63 -21.67
N ASP A 365 6.77 1.22 -21.92
CA ASP A 365 6.24 0.99 -23.26
C ASP A 365 6.18 2.28 -24.06
N LYS A 366 5.80 3.40 -23.42
CA LYS A 366 5.82 4.73 -24.05
C LYS A 366 7.23 5.19 -24.38
N ILE A 367 8.22 4.90 -23.53
CA ILE A 367 9.64 5.18 -23.79
C ILE A 367 10.16 4.30 -24.94
N ARG A 368 9.81 3.01 -24.95
CA ARG A 368 10.17 2.06 -26.02
C ARG A 368 9.58 2.47 -27.36
N GLN A 369 8.31 2.85 -27.40
CA GLN A 369 7.65 3.38 -28.61
C GLN A 369 8.31 4.65 -29.11
N ARG A 370 8.65 5.60 -28.22
CA ARG A 370 9.39 6.82 -28.59
C ARG A 370 10.75 6.51 -29.20
N LYS A 371 11.51 5.58 -28.61
CA LYS A 371 12.82 5.14 -29.14
C LYS A 371 12.67 4.44 -30.50
N TYR A 372 11.66 3.59 -30.66
CA TYR A 372 11.34 2.92 -31.93
C TYR A 372 11.00 3.92 -33.04
N HIS A 373 10.10 4.88 -32.77
CA HIS A 373 9.73 5.91 -33.75
C HIS A 373 10.90 6.83 -34.10
N LYS A 374 11.76 7.17 -33.13
CA LYS A 374 12.98 7.96 -33.38
C LYS A 374 13.94 7.21 -34.31
N ARG A 375 14.21 5.92 -34.04
CA ARG A 375 15.04 5.05 -34.91
C ARG A 375 14.46 4.92 -36.32
N LYS A 376 13.15 4.72 -36.45
CA LYS A 376 12.47 4.64 -37.75
C LYS A 376 12.57 5.93 -38.56
N LYS A 377 12.47 7.09 -37.89
CA LYS A 377 12.62 8.41 -38.54
C LYS A 377 14.06 8.65 -39.00
N GLN A 378 15.04 8.29 -38.16
CA GLN A 378 16.47 8.36 -38.50
C GLN A 378 16.83 7.41 -39.66
N HIS A 379 16.27 6.21 -39.68
CA HIS A 379 16.50 5.27 -40.78
C HIS A 379 15.88 5.77 -42.10
N ARG A 380 14.68 6.37 -42.05
CA ARG A 380 14.05 6.99 -43.23
C ARG A 380 14.85 8.17 -43.78
N SER A 381 15.47 8.98 -42.93
CA SER A 381 16.27 10.14 -43.36
C SER A 381 17.67 9.79 -43.86
N VAL A 382 18.12 8.55 -43.68
CA VAL A 382 19.43 8.06 -44.18
C VAL A 382 19.26 7.30 -45.50
N VAL A 383 18.04 6.88 -45.83
CA VAL A 383 17.70 6.09 -47.04
C VAL A 383 17.08 6.96 -48.15
N THR A 384 16.68 8.20 -47.84
CA THR A 384 16.40 9.28 -48.81
C THR A 384 17.58 10.22 -48.87
#